data_AF-A0A661UJR0-F1
#
_entry.id   AF-A0A661UJR0-F1
#
_cell.length_a   1.000
_cell.length_b   1.000
_cell.length_c   1.000
_cell.angle_alpha   90.00
_cell.angle_beta   90.00
_cell.angle_gamma   90.00
#
_symmetry.space_group_name_H-M   'P 1'
#
loop_
_entity.id
_entity.type
_entity.pdbx_description
1 polymer ?
#
loop_
_entity_poly.entity_id
_entity_poly.type
_entity_poly.pdbx_seq_one_letter_code
_entity_poly.pdbx_strand_id
1 'polypeptide(L)' 'MNNKWFFIANATAGRGKTGRKISKLIHSLNEHKFEFEIELTKTPLHATELAKNAIENGFAKIVVVGGDG' A
#
# COMPACT_ATOMS: atom_id res chain seq x y z
N MET A 1 -18.25 -10.68 0.52
CA MET A 1 -17.36 -9.76 1.27
C MET A 1 -16.18 -9.43 0.38
N ASN A 2 -15.85 -8.14 0.21
CA ASN A 2 -14.72 -7.73 -0.63
C ASN A 2 -13.42 -8.14 0.07
N ASN A 3 -12.71 -9.13 -0.45
CA ASN A 3 -11.54 -9.71 0.19
C ASN A 3 -10.23 -9.06 -0.24
N LYS A 4 -10.33 -8.04 -1.11
CA LYS A 4 -9.23 -7.30 -1.70
C LYS A 4 -8.51 -6.41 -0.68
N TRP A 5 -7.19 -6.40 -0.75
CA TRP A 5 -6.33 -5.61 0.11
C TRP A 5 -5.86 -4.35 -0.61
N PHE A 6 -5.86 -3.20 0.07
CA PHE A 6 -5.31 -1.96 -0.46
C PHE A 6 -4.00 -1.62 0.24
N PHE A 7 -2.91 -1.59 -0.50
CA PHE A 7 -1.58 -1.26 0.01
C PHE A 7 -1.23 0.18 -0.31
N ILE A 8 -0.81 0.94 0.70
CA ILE A 8 -0.33 2.31 0.56
C ILE A 8 1.15 2.29 0.90
N ALA A 9 2.04 2.54 -0.06
CA ALA A 9 3.47 2.43 0.14
C ALA A 9 4.20 3.78 -0.01
N ASN A 10 4.99 4.14 1.00
CA ASN A 10 5.91 5.26 0.90
C ASN A 10 7.26 4.78 0.37
N ALA A 11 7.53 5.03 -0.92
CA ALA A 11 8.77 4.61 -1.58
C ALA A 11 10.04 5.18 -0.92
N THR A 12 9.95 6.35 -0.28
CA THR A 12 11.09 7.03 0.37
C THR A 12 11.37 6.53 1.79
N ALA A 13 10.43 5.80 2.40
CA ALA A 13 10.57 5.27 3.75
C ALA A 13 11.80 4.36 3.90
N GLY A 14 12.37 4.35 5.11
CA GLY A 14 13.56 3.55 5.42
C GLY A 14 14.78 3.91 4.57
N ARG A 15 14.98 5.19 4.21
CA ARG A 15 16.03 5.67 3.29
C ARG A 15 15.91 5.04 1.89
N GLY A 16 14.69 5.04 1.35
CA GLY A 16 14.37 4.45 0.04
C GLY A 16 14.40 2.92 -0.02
N LYS A 17 14.59 2.24 1.11
CA LYS A 17 14.59 0.76 1.17
C LYS A 17 13.22 0.20 0.79
N THR A 18 12.14 0.89 1.17
CA THR A 18 10.78 0.49 0.79
C THR A 18 10.62 0.49 -0.72
N GLY A 19 10.99 1.58 -1.39
CA GLY A 19 10.95 1.69 -2.86
C GLY A 19 11.65 0.53 -3.56
N ARG A 20 12.87 0.19 -3.12
CA ARG A 20 13.65 -0.93 -3.69
C ARG A 20 13.03 -2.31 -3.46
N LYS A 21 12.12 -2.46 -2.48
CA LYS A 21 11.49 -3.73 -2.11
C LYS A 21 10.06 -3.88 -2.62
N ILE A 22 9.46 -2.84 -3.22
CA ILE A 22 8.07 -2.90 -3.73
C ILE A 22 7.88 -4.05 -4.73
N SER A 23 8.82 -4.23 -5.67
CA SER A 23 8.72 -5.34 -6.63
C SER A 23 8.72 -6.71 -5.94
N LYS A 24 9.53 -6.89 -4.89
CA LYS A 24 9.54 -8.12 -4.08
C LYS A 24 8.23 -8.31 -3.30
N LEU A 25 7.65 -7.23 -2.77
CA LEU A 25 6.34 -7.26 -2.13
C LEU A 25 5.26 -7.71 -3.12
N ILE A 26 5.18 -7.09 -4.30
CA ILE A 26 4.22 -7.45 -5.36
C ILE A 26 4.38 -8.91 -5.76
N HIS A 27 5.62 -9.37 -5.95
CA HIS A 27 5.89 -10.77 -6.27
C HIS A 27 5.36 -11.71 -5.18
N SER A 28 5.68 -11.43 -3.92
CA SER A 28 5.20 -12.24 -2.78
C SER A 28 3.67 -12.25 -2.68
N LEU A 29 2.99 -11.12 -2.90
CA LEU A 29 1.53 -11.04 -2.86
C LEU A 29 0.89 -11.88 -3.97
N ASN A 30 1.47 -11.82 -5.18
CA ASN A 30 1.04 -12.64 -6.31
C ASN A 30 1.27 -14.15 -6.06
N GLU A 31 2.43 -14.54 -5.53
CA GLU A 31 2.73 -15.95 -5.20
C GLU A 31 1.73 -16.52 -4.20
N HIS A 32 1.29 -15.71 -3.23
CA HIS A 32 0.29 -16.10 -2.23
C HIS A 32 -1.16 -15.87 -2.70
N LYS A 33 -1.36 -15.51 -3.97
CA LYS A 33 -2.68 -15.28 -4.60
C LYS A 33 -3.56 -14.28 -3.85
N PHE A 34 -2.96 -13.22 -3.31
CA PHE A 34 -3.72 -12.09 -2.78
C PHE A 34 -4.40 -11.34 -3.92
N GLU A 35 -5.67 -10.98 -3.72
CA GLU A 35 -6.30 -9.91 -4.49
C GLU A 35 -5.90 -8.58 -3.84
N PHE A 36 -5.21 -7.72 -4.57
CA PHE A 36 -4.75 -6.46 -4.01
C PHE A 36 -4.68 -5.33 -5.04
N GLU A 37 -4.66 -4.10 -4.52
CA GLU A 37 -4.21 -2.89 -5.20
C GLU A 37 -3.09 -2.26 -4.38
N ILE A 38 -2.17 -1.57 -5.05
CA ILE A 38 -1.05 -0.88 -4.40
C ILE A 38 -0.86 0.51 -5.00
N GLU A 39 -0.80 1.53 -4.14
CA GLU A 39 -0.58 2.91 -4.53
C GLU A 39 0.61 3.51 -3.78
N LEU A 40 1.37 4.36 -4.49
CA LEU A 40 2.56 5.01 -3.93
C LEU A 40 2.26 6.42 -3.44
N THR A 41 2.77 6.77 -2.26
CA THR A 41 2.67 8.14 -1.76
C THR A 41 3.58 9.07 -2.55
N LYS A 42 3.08 10.25 -2.96
CA LYS A 42 3.85 11.23 -3.74
C LYS A 42 4.18 12.50 -2.95
N THR A 43 3.37 12.82 -1.94
CA THR A 43 3.46 14.06 -1.14
C THR A 43 3.19 13.77 0.34
N PRO A 44 3.55 14.69 1.26
CA PRO A 44 3.14 14.60 2.67
C PRO A 44 1.62 14.44 2.79
N LEU A 45 1.17 13.65 3.76
CA LEU A 45 -0.25 13.33 4.02
C LEU A 45 -1.00 12.57 2.91
N HIS A 46 -0.37 12.25 1.77
CA HIS A 46 -1.02 11.49 0.68
C HIS A 46 -1.48 10.09 1.13
N ALA A 47 -0.83 9.48 2.12
CA ALA A 47 -1.29 8.20 2.68
C ALA A 47 -2.70 8.31 3.29
N THR A 48 -2.99 9.44 3.95
CA THR A 48 -4.32 9.73 4.53
C THR A 48 -5.37 9.88 3.44
N GLU A 49 -5.05 10.60 2.36
CA GLU A 49 -5.94 10.77 1.20
C GLU A 49 -6.24 9.43 0.53
N LEU A 50 -5.21 8.62 0.28
CA LEU A 50 -5.34 7.29 -0.30
C LEU A 50 -6.16 6.35 0.60
N ALA A 51 -5.95 6.39 1.92
CA ALA A 51 -6.71 5.58 2.87
C ALA A 51 -8.19 5.96 2.87
N LYS A 52 -8.50 7.26 2.87
CA LYS A 52 -9.88 7.75 2.77
C LYS A 52 -10.54 7.28 1.47
N ASN A 53 -9.86 7.46 0.33
CA ASN A 53 -10.37 7.02 -0.96
C ASN A 53 -10.58 5.50 -1.01
N ALA A 54 -9.69 4.70 -0.43
CA ALA A 54 -9.85 3.25 -0.37
C ALA A 54 -11.09 2.85 0.45
N ILE A 55 -11.34 3.50 1.59
CA ILE A 55 -12.55 3.27 2.39
C ILE A 55 -13.80 3.60 1.57
N GLU A 56 -13.83 4.76 0.90
CA GLU A 56 -14.94 5.19 0.06
C GLU A 56 -15.19 4.23 -1.13
N ASN A 57 -14.14 3.61 -1.67
CA ASN A 57 -14.21 2.59 -2.72
C ASN A 57 -14.51 1.17 -2.20
N GLY A 58 -14.84 1.01 -0.91
CA GLY A 58 -15.31 -0.25 -0.34
C GLY A 58 -14.21 -1.25 0.03
N PHE A 59 -12.97 -0.78 0.23
CA PHE A 59 -11.91 -1.61 0.80
C PHE A 59 -12.07 -1.73 2.31
N ALA A 60 -12.13 -2.97 2.81
CA ALA A 60 -12.19 -3.27 4.24
C ALA A 60 -10.82 -3.59 4.86
N LYS A 61 -9.78 -3.77 4.04
CA LYS A 61 -8.43 -4.14 4.46
C LYS A 61 -7.41 -3.19 3.83
N ILE A 62 -6.80 -2.35 4.66
CA ILE A 62 -5.81 -1.36 4.22
C ILE A 62 -4.50 -1.61 4.96
N VAL A 63 -3.39 -1.65 4.24
CA VAL A 63 -2.06 -1.88 4.78
C VAL A 63 -1.16 -0.73 4.38
N VAL A 64 -0.49 -0.13 5.35
CA VAL A 64 0.51 0.92 5.11
C VAL A 64 1.90 0.31 5.16
N VAL A 65 2.71 0.58 4.14
CA VAL A 65 4.10 0.14 4.03
C VAL A 65 5.00 1.39 4.08
N GLY A 66 5.43 1.74 5.28
CA GLY A 66 6.12 3.01 5.56
C GLY A 66 6.83 3.01 6.90
N GLY A 67 7.08 4.22 7.44
CA GLY A 67 7.43 4.42 8.84
C GLY A 67 6.19 4.75 9.68
N ASP A 68 6.37 5.29 10.87
CA ASP A 68 5.28 5.55 11.82
C ASP A 68 4.40 6.78 11.50
N GLY A 69 4.81 7.58 10.51
CA GLY A 69 4.15 8.84 10.15
C GLY A 69 2.98 8.72 9.18
#